data_AF-A0A3P8KZX0-F1
#
_entry.id   AF-A0A3P8KZX0-F1
#
_cell.length_a   1.000
_cell.length_b   1.000
_cell.length_c   1.000
_cell.angle_alpha   90.00
_cell.angle_beta   90.00
_cell.angle_gamma   90.00
#
_symmetry.space_group_name_H-M   'P 1'
#
loop_
_entity.id
_entity.type
_entity.pdbx_description
1 polymer ?
#
loop_
_entity_poly.entity_id
_entity_poly.type
_entity_poly.pdbx_seq_one_letter_code
_entity_poly.pdbx_strand_id
1 'polypeptide(L)' 'MMPLFKDFDETHRHTVSQSQFRRVLMTLDLADMLNEKEWSCLYWKYRHPLGVIDNLNYQAFIDDVYTAGGIDPRIP' A
#
# COMPACT_ATOMS: atom_id res chain seq x y z
N MET A 1 -7.80 -2.77 -5.93
CA MET A 1 -6.47 -2.54 -5.33
C MET A 1 -5.82 -3.84 -4.86
N MET A 2 -6.53 -4.70 -4.13
CA MET A 2 -6.05 -6.01 -3.64
C MET A 2 -5.28 -6.87 -4.66
N PRO A 3 -5.79 -7.15 -5.87
CA PRO A 3 -5.08 -8.03 -6.81
C PRO A 3 -3.71 -7.49 -7.22
N LEU A 4 -3.61 -6.18 -7.48
CA LEU A 4 -2.37 -5.53 -7.92
C LEU A 4 -1.24 -5.63 -6.89
N PHE A 5 -1.57 -5.57 -5.58
CA PHE A 5 -0.58 -5.75 -4.54
C PHE A 5 -0.19 -7.22 -4.34
N LYS A 6 -1.16 -8.14 -4.45
CA LYS A 6 -0.91 -9.57 -4.32
C LYS A 6 0.05 -10.10 -5.37
N ASP A 7 0.04 -9.54 -6.58
CA ASP A 7 1.00 -9.89 -7.64
C ASP A 7 2.47 -9.63 -7.24
N PHE A 8 2.72 -8.73 -6.28
CA PHE A 8 4.06 -8.44 -5.78
C PHE A 8 4.39 -9.10 -4.43
N ASP A 9 3.40 -9.68 -3.74
CA ASP A 9 3.54 -10.26 -2.39
C ASP A 9 3.52 -11.80 -2.45
N GLU A 10 4.53 -12.37 -3.11
CA GLU A 10 4.73 -13.82 -3.18
C GLU A 10 4.87 -14.46 -1.80
N THR A 11 5.31 -13.69 -0.80
CA THR A 11 5.51 -14.16 0.58
C THR A 11 4.23 -14.22 1.40
N HIS A 12 3.12 -13.69 0.88
CA HIS A 12 1.83 -13.60 1.57
C HIS A 12 1.93 -12.91 2.95
N ARG A 13 2.80 -11.89 3.05
CA ARG A 13 3.04 -11.17 4.31
C ARG A 13 2.26 -9.88 4.42
N HIS A 14 1.44 -9.57 3.43
CA HIS A 14 0.71 -8.31 3.33
C HIS A 14 1.63 -7.08 3.24
N THR A 15 2.87 -7.29 2.80
CA THR A 15 3.87 -6.23 2.67
C THR A 15 4.54 -6.24 1.32
N VAL A 16 4.89 -5.07 0.80
CA VAL A 16 5.68 -4.91 -0.42
C VAL A 16 6.75 -3.83 -0.23
N SER A 17 7.80 -3.84 -1.05
CA SER A 17 8.82 -2.79 -1.03
C SER A 17 8.26 -1.44 -1.50
N GLN A 18 8.98 -0.36 -1.18
CA GLN A 18 8.60 1.01 -1.61
C GLN A 18 8.40 1.14 -3.12
N SER A 19 9.28 0.53 -3.92
CA SER A 19 9.21 0.61 -5.38
C SER A 19 8.03 -0.18 -5.95
N GLN A 20 7.72 -1.36 -5.39
CA GLN A 20 6.54 -2.15 -5.75
C GLN A 20 5.25 -1.40 -5.38
N PHE A 21 5.18 -0.81 -4.19
CA PHE A 21 4.04 0.00 -3.78
C PHE A 21 3.81 1.17 -4.75
N ARG A 22 4.88 1.89 -5.10
CA ARG A 22 4.81 3.02 -6.03
C ARG A 22 4.36 2.60 -7.43
N ARG A 23 4.78 1.43 -7.91
CA ARG A 23 4.29 0.86 -9.18
C ARG A 23 2.79 0.61 -9.16
N VAL A 24 2.24 0.09 -8.06
CA VAL A 24 0.79 -0.09 -7.91
C VAL A 24 0.06 1.27 -7.98
N LEU A 25 0.57 2.30 -7.31
CA LEU A 25 0.00 3.64 -7.40
C LEU A 25 0.08 4.23 -8.81
N MET A 26 1.15 3.97 -9.56
CA MET A 26 1.27 4.37 -10.97
C MET A 26 0.23 3.68 -11.84
N THR A 27 0.01 2.37 -11.65
CA THR A 27 -1.02 1.61 -12.37
C THR A 27 -2.44 2.12 -12.09
N LEU A 28 -2.67 2.70 -10.91
CA LEU A 28 -3.94 3.30 -10.51
C LEU A 28 -4.07 4.79 -10.90
N ASP A 29 -3.06 5.36 -11.57
CA ASP A 29 -2.97 6.80 -11.90
C ASP A 29 -2.99 7.73 -10.67
N LEU A 30 -2.54 7.22 -9.52
CA LEU A 30 -2.48 7.95 -8.24
C LEU A 30 -1.07 8.46 -7.90
N ALA A 31 -0.03 7.91 -8.53
CA ALA A 31 1.35 8.22 -8.16
C ALA A 31 1.70 9.71 -8.37
N ASP A 32 1.19 10.32 -9.44
CA ASP A 32 1.46 11.72 -9.78
C ASP A 32 0.61 12.70 -8.96
N MET A 33 -0.40 12.21 -8.23
CA MET A 33 -1.19 13.01 -7.30
C MET A 33 -0.48 13.26 -5.97
N LEU A 34 0.56 12.47 -5.66
CA LEU A 34 1.30 12.57 -4.40
C LEU A 34 2.58 13.39 -4.59
N ASN A 35 2.70 14.47 -3.83
CA ASN A 35 3.99 15.14 -3.70
C ASN A 35 4.94 14.34 -2.78
N GLU A 36 6.22 14.74 -2.75
CA GLU A 36 7.26 14.03 -1.98
C GLU A 36 6.97 13.97 -0.47
N LYS A 37 6.34 15.01 0.07
CA LYS A 37 5.96 15.06 1.49
C LYS A 37 4.81 14.10 1.78
N GLU A 38 3.79 14.07 0.93
CA GLU A 38 2.66 13.13 1.07
C GLU A 38 3.12 11.68 0.91
N TRP A 39 4.02 11.43 -0.05
CA TRP A 39 4.68 10.13 -0.20
C TRP A 39 5.43 9.73 1.08
N SER A 40 6.22 10.65 1.65
CA SER A 40 6.95 10.39 2.90
C SER A 40 6.00 10.08 4.05
N CYS A 41 4.91 10.84 4.20
CA CYS A 41 3.89 10.58 5.21
C CYS A 41 3.22 9.22 5.03
N LEU A 42 2.86 8.86 3.79
CA LEU A 42 2.28 7.56 3.45
C LEU A 42 3.27 6.43 3.78
N TYR A 43 4.52 6.58 3.36
CA TYR A 43 5.57 5.63 3.66
C TYR A 43 5.73 5.41 5.16
N TRP A 44 5.88 6.48 5.95
CA TRP A 44 6.05 6.37 7.40
C TRP A 44 4.82 5.78 8.09
N LYS A 45 3.62 6.08 7.62
CA LYS A 45 2.37 5.56 8.18
C LYS A 45 2.25 4.04 8.01
N TYR A 46 2.61 3.52 6.85
CA TYR A 46 2.46 2.09 6.53
C TYR A 46 3.76 1.30 6.61
N ARG A 47 4.86 1.92 7.05
CA ARG A 47 6.17 1.29 7.22
C ARG A 47 6.05 0.09 8.17
N HIS A 48 6.45 -1.08 7.68
CA HIS A 48 6.42 -2.34 8.41
C HIS A 48 7.75 -3.08 8.22
N PRO A 49 8.75 -2.78 9.07
CA PRO A 49 10.05 -3.44 8.98
C PRO A 49 9.94 -4.91 9.38
N LEU A 50 10.45 -5.79 8.52
CA LEU A 50 10.56 -7.23 8.75
C LEU A 50 12.05 -7.60 8.83
N GLY A 51 12.62 -7.47 10.03
CA GLY A 51 14.06 -7.63 10.25
C GLY A 51 14.84 -6.51 9.54
N VAL A 52 15.66 -6.87 8.56
CA VAL A 52 16.45 -5.92 7.76
C VAL A 52 15.67 -5.34 6.58
N ILE A 53 14.50 -5.89 6.27
CA ILE A 53 13.69 -5.50 5.10
C ILE A 53 12.72 -4.40 5.53
N ASP A 54 12.75 -3.29 4.79
CA ASP A 54 11.92 -2.11 5.05
C ASP A 54 10.77 -2.03 4.03
N ASN A 55 9.69 -2.75 4.32
CA ASN A 55 8.52 -2.82 3.47
C ASN A 55 7.37 -1.94 3.99
N LEU A 56 6.32 -1.78 3.17
CA LEU A 56 5.06 -1.18 3.57
C LEU A 56 3.98 -2.24 3.69
N ASN A 57 3.13 -2.13 4.71
CA ASN A 57 1.92 -2.92 4.86
C ASN A 57 0.82 -2.37 3.94
N TYR A 58 0.62 -3.01 2.78
CA TYR A 58 -0.39 -2.56 1.82
C TYR A 58 -1.81 -2.94 2.24
N GLN A 59 -1.98 -3.97 3.08
CA GLN A 59 -3.28 -4.37 3.59
C GLN A 59 -3.88 -3.26 4.46
N ALA A 60 -3.10 -2.73 5.40
CA ALA A 60 -3.49 -1.60 6.23
C ALA A 60 -3.84 -0.36 5.39
N PHE A 61 -3.08 -0.11 4.30
CA PHE A 61 -3.41 0.97 3.37
C PHE A 61 -4.77 0.76 2.68
N ILE A 62 -5.04 -0.45 2.18
CA ILE A 62 -6.32 -0.76 1.50
C ILE A 62 -7.49 -0.64 2.48
N ASP A 63 -7.33 -1.16 3.70
CA ASP A 63 -8.37 -1.10 4.74
C ASP A 63 -8.72 0.34 5.10
N ASP A 64 -7.71 1.21 5.23
CA ASP A 64 -7.90 2.64 5.48
C ASP A 64 -8.59 3.34 4.30
N VAL A 65 -8.21 3.03 3.06
CA VAL A 65 -8.84 3.61 1.86
C VAL A 65 -10.30 3.19 1.74
N TYR A 66 -10.62 1.91 1.99
CA TYR A 66 -12.01 1.43 1.98
C TYR A 66 -12.83 2.06 3.10
N THR A 67 -12.30 2.10 4.31
CA THR A 67 -12.94 2.77 5.45
C THR A 67 -13.22 4.25 5.13
N ALA A 68 -12.25 4.97 4.58
CA ALA A 68 -12.41 6.38 4.20
C ALA A 68 -13.43 6.57 3.06
N GLY A 69 -13.56 5.60 2.17
CA GLY A 69 -14.56 5.58 1.10
C GLY A 69 -15.95 5.13 1.54
N GLY A 70 -16.14 4.76 2.81
CA GLY A 70 -17.40 4.20 3.31
C GLY A 70 -17.70 2.78 2.80
N ILE A 71 -16.69 2.08 2.28
CA ILE A 71 -16.77 0.70 1.83
C ILE A 71 -16.32 -0.16 3.02
N ASP A 72 -17.21 -0.98 3.58
CA ASP A 72 -16.83 -1.92 4.62
C ASP A 72 -16.01 -3.07 4.00
N PRO A 73 -14.71 -3.24 4.35
CA PRO A 73 -13.88 -4.31 3.81
C PRO A 73 -14.37 -5.72 4.19
N ARG A 74 -15.34 -5.85 5.11
CA ARG A 74 -15.92 -7.12 5.58
C ARG A 74 -17.23 -7.50 4.90
N ILE A 75 -17.77 -6.64 4.03
CA ILE A 75 -19.01 -6.91 3.30
C ILE A 75 -18.63 -7.27 1.85
N PRO A 76 -18.88 -8.52 1.40
CA PRO A 76 -18.57 -8.96 0.03
C PRO A 76 -19.40 -8.26 -1.04
#